data_AF-A0A7J0C7R2-F1
#
_entry.id   AF-A0A7J0C7R2-F1
#
_cell.length_a   1.000
_cell.length_b   1.000
_cell.length_c   1.000
_cell.angle_alpha   90.00
_cell.angle_beta   90.00
_cell.angle_gamma   90.00
#
_symmetry.space_group_name_H-M   'P 1'
#
loop_
_entity.id
_entity.type
_entity.pdbx_description
1 polymer ?
#
loop_
_entity_poly.entity_id
_entity_poly.type
_entity_poly.pdbx_seq_one_letter_code
_entity_poly.pdbx_strand_id
1 'polypeptide(L)'
;MSTGTEQWPTPDTAYATAPSMVREIGWTAQAAIDKPFGTRMGREFWLRKAALLDRIALSEEAAGHGGDAIEAAEVAAARLMDLDDPDAICDPRHYVRQQYALWADEQ
;
A
#
# COMPACT_ATOMS: atom_id res chain seq x y z
N MET A 1 14.07 23.51 -13.78
CA MET A 1 13.94 22.13 -14.27
C MET A 1 14.67 21.25 -13.28
N SER A 2 13.96 20.71 -12.30
CA SER A 2 14.56 19.89 -11.24
C SER A 2 14.35 18.43 -11.61
N THR A 3 15.39 17.79 -12.14
CA THR A 3 15.44 16.33 -12.33
C THR A 3 15.85 15.69 -11.01
N GLY A 4 14.91 15.60 -10.07
CA GLY A 4 15.06 14.70 -8.93
C GLY A 4 14.67 13.31 -9.41
N THR A 5 15.61 12.41 -9.62
CA THR A 5 15.30 10.97 -9.53
C THR A 5 14.99 10.71 -8.07
N GLU A 6 13.74 10.95 -7.66
CA GLU A 6 13.23 10.46 -6.38
C GLU A 6 13.44 8.95 -6.37
N GLN A 7 14.44 8.54 -5.61
CA GLN A 7 14.79 7.14 -5.49
C GLN A 7 13.68 6.48 -4.69
N TRP A 8 12.77 5.80 -5.37
CA TRP A 8 11.69 5.04 -4.75
C TRP A 8 12.27 4.14 -3.65
N PRO A 9 11.70 4.14 -2.44
CA PRO A 9 12.22 3.31 -1.36
C PRO A 9 12.11 1.84 -1.73
N THR A 10 13.12 1.05 -1.32
CA THR A 10 13.00 -0.41 -1.40
C THR A 10 11.88 -0.89 -0.48
N PRO A 11 11.26 -2.05 -0.77
CA PRO A 11 10.22 -2.59 0.12
C PRO A 11 10.68 -2.75 1.58
N ASP A 12 11.92 -3.20 1.78
CA ASP A 12 12.51 -3.36 3.11
C ASP A 12 12.59 -2.02 3.85
N THR A 13 12.93 -0.93 3.14
CA THR A 13 12.99 0.42 3.73
C THR A 13 11.59 0.92 4.03
N ALA A 14 10.67 0.82 3.07
CA ALA A 14 9.31 1.34 3.20
C ALA A 14 8.53 0.68 4.34
N TYR A 15 8.76 -0.61 4.59
CA TYR A 15 8.00 -1.38 5.58
C TYR A 15 8.79 -1.73 6.85
N ALA A 16 9.95 -1.10 7.07
CA ALA A 16 10.83 -1.39 8.21
C ALA A 16 10.13 -1.27 9.57
N THR A 17 9.25 -0.27 9.71
CA THR A 17 8.49 0.02 10.94
C THR A 17 7.06 -0.50 10.88
N ALA A 18 6.69 -1.18 9.79
CA ALA A 18 5.32 -1.64 9.59
C ALA A 18 4.94 -2.70 10.64
N PRO A 19 3.71 -2.65 11.19
CA PRO A 19 3.23 -3.70 12.07
C PRO A 19 3.23 -5.07 11.39
N SER A 20 3.11 -6.15 12.18
CA SER A 20 3.02 -7.50 11.61
C SER A 20 1.84 -7.64 10.64
N MET A 21 1.99 -8.44 9.58
CA MET A 21 0.92 -8.65 8.60
C MET A 21 -0.37 -9.13 9.25
N VAL A 22 -0.30 -10.02 10.25
CA VAL A 22 -1.47 -10.49 11.01
C VAL A 22 -2.22 -9.34 11.70
N ARG A 23 -1.49 -8.37 12.29
CA ARG A 23 -2.11 -7.21 12.92
C ARG A 23 -2.79 -6.30 11.91
N GLU A 24 -2.16 -6.08 10.76
CA GLU A 24 -2.75 -5.28 9.67
C GLU A 24 -3.96 -5.98 9.02
N ILE A 25 -3.95 -7.31 8.89
CA ILE A 25 -5.13 -8.08 8.46
C ILE A 25 -6.29 -7.84 9.43
N GLY A 26 -6.04 -7.96 10.73
CA GLY A 26 -7.06 -7.71 11.75
C GLY A 26 -7.61 -6.28 11.70
N TRP A 27 -6.72 -5.29 11.58
CA TRP A 27 -7.12 -3.89 11.51
C TRP A 27 -7.92 -3.57 10.23
N THR A 28 -7.45 -4.02 9.06
CA THR A 28 -8.13 -3.74 7.78
C THR A 28 -9.49 -4.43 7.69
N ALA A 29 -9.62 -5.66 8.21
CA ALA A 29 -10.89 -6.37 8.29
C ALA A 29 -11.87 -5.65 9.24
N GLN A 30 -11.42 -5.28 10.44
CA GLN A 30 -12.28 -4.58 11.40
C GLN A 30 -12.74 -3.22 10.85
N ALA A 31 -11.83 -2.43 10.25
CA ALA A 31 -12.16 -1.14 9.67
C ALA A 31 -13.22 -1.24 8.56
N ALA A 32 -13.22 -2.33 7.78
CA ALA A 32 -14.24 -2.59 6.77
C ALA A 32 -15.59 -3.04 7.37
N ILE A 33 -15.57 -3.80 8.46
CA ILE A 33 -16.77 -4.26 9.18
C ILE A 33 -17.48 -3.12 9.91
N ASP A 34 -16.71 -2.18 10.48
CA ASP A 34 -17.24 -1.06 11.26
C ASP A 34 -18.00 -0.03 10.41
N LYS A 35 -17.97 -0.19 9.07
CA LYS A 35 -18.63 0.71 8.14
C LYS A 35 -19.75 -0.03 7.38
N PRO A 36 -20.91 0.60 7.20
CA PRO A 36 -21.94 0.06 6.32
C PRO A 36 -21.37 -0.22 4.93
N PHE A 37 -21.84 -1.29 4.30
CA PHE A 37 -21.44 -1.62 2.94
C PHE A 37 -21.68 -0.44 1.98
N GLY A 38 -20.72 -0.22 1.06
CA GLY A 38 -20.76 0.91 0.13
C GLY A 38 -20.26 2.24 0.69
N THR A 39 -19.92 2.31 1.98
CA THR A 39 -19.29 3.51 2.55
C THR A 39 -17.90 3.71 1.96
N ARG A 40 -17.61 4.93 1.48
CA ARG A 40 -16.26 5.29 1.01
C ARG A 40 -15.30 5.28 2.20
N MET A 41 -14.25 4.48 2.10
CA MET A 41 -13.16 4.45 3.09
C MET A 41 -12.18 5.60 2.85
N GLY A 42 -11.59 6.11 3.94
CA GLY A 42 -10.62 7.21 3.91
C GLY A 42 -9.22 6.79 3.44
N ARG A 43 -8.33 7.78 3.31
CA ARG A 43 -6.97 7.60 2.78
C ARG A 43 -6.12 6.63 3.59
N GLU A 44 -6.08 6.78 4.92
CA GLU A 44 -5.31 5.88 5.80
C GLU A 44 -5.71 4.41 5.61
N PHE A 45 -7.01 4.13 5.49
CA PHE A 45 -7.50 2.78 5.23
C PHE A 45 -6.93 2.22 3.93
N TRP A 46 -7.02 2.99 2.84
CA TRP A 46 -6.52 2.54 1.53
C TRP A 46 -5.00 2.42 1.52
N LEU A 47 -4.28 3.34 2.17
CA LEU A 47 -2.83 3.29 2.30
C LEU A 47 -2.39 2.02 3.05
N ARG A 48 -2.97 1.76 4.22
CA ARG A 48 -2.62 0.58 5.02
C ARG A 48 -3.04 -0.72 4.36
N LYS A 49 -4.20 -0.75 3.69
CA LYS A 49 -4.66 -1.91 2.91
C LYS A 49 -3.73 -2.19 1.72
N ALA A 50 -3.34 -1.16 0.96
CA ALA A 50 -2.45 -1.31 -0.18
C ALA A 50 -1.05 -1.78 0.28
N ALA A 51 -0.51 -1.20 1.36
CA ALA A 51 0.75 -1.62 1.94
C ALA A 51 0.74 -3.07 2.45
N LEU A 52 -0.37 -3.51 3.08
CA LEU A 52 -0.54 -4.90 3.49
C LEU A 52 -0.53 -5.85 2.28
N LEU A 53 -1.29 -5.54 1.23
CA LEU A 53 -1.38 -6.39 0.04
C LEU A 53 -0.06 -6.43 -0.72
N ASP A 54 0.67 -5.31 -0.81
CA ASP A 54 2.02 -5.30 -1.39
C ASP A 54 3.00 -6.19 -0.62
N ARG A 55 2.94 -6.21 0.72
CA ARG A 55 3.76 -7.10 1.55
C ARG A 55 3.41 -8.58 1.39
N ILE A 56 2.13 -8.90 1.19
CA ILE A 56 1.69 -10.27 0.87
C ILE A 56 2.21 -10.66 -0.52
N ALA A 57 2.05 -9.79 -1.52
CA ALA A 57 2.57 -10.00 -2.87
C ALA A 57 4.08 -10.26 -2.86
N LEU A 58 4.86 -9.44 -2.16
CA LEU A 58 6.32 -9.62 -2.02
C LEU A 58 6.68 -10.96 -1.37
N SER A 59 5.89 -11.41 -0.39
CA SER A 59 6.11 -12.70 0.27
C SER A 59 5.82 -13.88 -0.66
N GLU A 60 4.76 -13.78 -1.46
CA GLU A 60 4.41 -14.78 -2.48
C GLU A 60 5.43 -14.83 -3.62
N GLU A 61 5.84 -13.66 -4.12
CA GLU A 61 6.88 -13.49 -5.14
C GLU A 61 8.20 -14.15 -4.67
N ALA A 62 8.61 -13.90 -3.42
CA ALA A 62 9.79 -14.53 -2.83
C ALA A 62 9.67 -16.05 -2.68
N ALA A 63 8.44 -16.55 -2.51
CA ALA A 63 8.13 -17.98 -2.47
C ALA A 63 7.94 -18.60 -3.88
N GLY A 64 8.09 -17.83 -4.96
CA GLY A 64 7.92 -18.28 -6.34
C GLY A 64 6.45 -18.44 -6.77
N HIS A 65 5.50 -17.87 -6.03
CA HIS A 65 4.09 -17.80 -6.39
C HIS A 65 3.80 -16.45 -7.03
N GLY A 66 2.91 -16.40 -8.02
CA GLY A 66 2.55 -15.15 -8.67
C GLY A 66 1.15 -15.22 -9.26
N GLY A 67 0.31 -14.26 -8.93
CA GLY A 67 -1.05 -14.15 -9.44
C GLY A 67 -1.88 -13.23 -8.55
N ASP A 68 -2.70 -13.85 -7.70
CA ASP A 68 -3.78 -13.16 -6.99
C ASP A 68 -3.31 -12.06 -6.04
N ALA A 69 -2.22 -12.28 -5.28
CA ALA A 69 -1.72 -11.26 -4.36
C ALA A 69 -1.13 -10.04 -5.09
N ILE A 70 -0.45 -10.27 -6.22
CA ILE A 70 0.13 -9.21 -7.05
C ILE A 70 -0.99 -8.36 -7.62
N GLU A 71 -2.01 -8.99 -8.23
CA GLU A 71 -3.18 -8.29 -8.76
C GLU A 71 -3.90 -7.51 -7.65
N ALA A 72 -4.11 -8.12 -6.48
CA ALA A 72 -4.74 -7.44 -5.35
C ALA A 72 -3.93 -6.23 -4.87
N ALA A 73 -2.60 -6.32 -4.83
CA ALA A 73 -1.73 -5.22 -4.49
C ALA A 73 -1.81 -4.08 -5.51
N GLU A 74 -1.78 -4.39 -6.80
CA GLU A 74 -1.90 -3.41 -7.89
C GLU A 74 -3.25 -2.69 -7.86
N VAL A 75 -4.35 -3.42 -7.68
CA VAL A 75 -5.70 -2.83 -7.59
C VAL A 75 -5.83 -1.92 -6.38
N ALA A 76 -5.31 -2.34 -5.21
CA ALA A 76 -5.35 -1.52 -4.01
C ALA A 76 -4.46 -0.27 -4.13
N ALA A 77 -3.30 -0.41 -4.78
CA ALA A 77 -2.40 0.69 -5.06
C ALA A 77 -3.02 1.72 -6.02
N ALA A 78 -3.63 1.26 -7.11
CA ALA A 78 -4.37 2.12 -8.02
C ALA A 78 -5.50 2.86 -7.30
N ARG A 79 -6.21 2.18 -6.38
CA ARG A 79 -7.27 2.82 -5.60
C ARG A 79 -6.77 3.93 -4.66
N LEU A 80 -5.56 3.78 -4.11
CA LEU A 80 -4.90 4.83 -3.35
C LEU A 80 -4.49 5.99 -4.26
N MET A 81 -3.88 5.71 -5.41
CA MET A 81 -3.51 6.74 -6.39
C MET A 81 -4.74 7.53 -6.87
N ASP A 82 -5.85 6.86 -7.18
CA ASP A 82 -7.11 7.53 -7.55
C ASP A 82 -7.63 8.47 -6.45
N LEU A 83 -7.33 8.17 -5.18
CA LEU A 83 -7.75 8.99 -4.06
C LEU A 83 -6.83 10.20 -3.85
N ASP A 84 -5.55 10.02 -4.12
CA ASP A 84 -4.51 11.04 -3.96
C ASP A 84 -4.39 11.97 -5.17
N ASP A 85 -4.84 11.52 -6.34
CA ASP A 85 -4.78 12.22 -7.63
C ASP A 85 -3.39 12.80 -7.94
N PRO A 86 -2.33 11.95 -8.03
CA PRO A 86 -0.98 12.43 -8.19
C PRO A 86 -0.75 13.07 -9.57
N ASP A 87 0.04 14.14 -9.62
CA ASP A 87 0.39 14.88 -10.84
C ASP A 87 1.11 14.04 -11.92
N ALA A 88 1.60 12.84 -11.56
CA ALA A 88 2.30 11.94 -12.45
C ALA A 88 1.87 10.48 -12.28
N ILE A 89 1.64 9.80 -13.40
CA ILE A 89 1.46 8.35 -13.45
C ILE A 89 2.81 7.68 -13.15
N CYS A 90 2.86 6.88 -12.10
CA CYS A 90 4.01 6.09 -11.68
C CYS A 90 3.60 4.64 -11.41
N ASP A 91 4.58 3.79 -11.12
CA ASP A 91 4.30 2.42 -10.70
C ASP A 91 3.46 2.42 -9.41
N PRO A 92 2.26 1.81 -9.40
CA PRO A 92 1.37 1.89 -8.24
C PRO A 92 1.98 1.31 -6.95
N ARG A 93 2.75 0.21 -7.06
CA ARG A 93 3.36 -0.42 -5.87
C ARG A 93 4.50 0.44 -5.34
N HIS A 94 5.29 1.09 -6.19
CA HIS A 94 6.27 2.09 -5.77
C HIS A 94 5.63 3.30 -5.11
N TYR A 95 4.50 3.78 -5.65
CA TYR A 95 3.73 4.86 -5.05
C TYR A 95 3.30 4.52 -3.62
N VAL A 96 2.70 3.34 -3.43
CA VAL A 96 2.29 2.85 -2.09
C VAL A 96 3.47 2.82 -1.13
N ARG A 97 4.62 2.29 -1.54
CA ARG A 97 5.82 2.20 -0.70
C ARG A 97 6.32 3.58 -0.27
N GLN A 98 6.36 4.54 -1.19
CA GLN A 98 6.73 5.92 -0.87
C GLN A 98 5.74 6.56 0.11
N GLN A 99 4.45 6.49 -0.20
CA GLN A 99 3.42 7.10 0.64
C GLN A 99 3.32 6.45 2.02
N TYR A 100 3.58 5.15 2.11
CA TYR A 100 3.59 4.45 3.39
C TYR A 100 4.80 4.86 4.23
N ALA A 101 5.98 4.98 3.62
CA ALA A 101 7.18 5.44 4.32
C ALA A 101 6.98 6.87 4.88
N LEU A 102 6.48 7.78 4.04
CA LEU A 102 6.18 9.15 4.46
C LEU A 102 5.15 9.19 5.60
N TRP A 103 4.05 8.45 5.46
CA TRP A 103 3.03 8.35 6.50
C TRP A 103 3.61 7.79 7.80
N ALA A 104 4.38 6.70 7.75
CA ALA A 104 4.93 6.04 8.92
C ALA A 104 5.93 6.92 9.68
N ASP A 105 6.66 7.80 8.99
CA ASP A 105 7.57 8.77 9.61
C ASP A 105 6.83 9.91 10.35
N GLU A 106 5.56 10.16 10.00
CA GLU A 106 4.71 11.19 10.61
C GLU A 106 3.86 10.70 11.80
N GLN A 107 3.91 9.40 12.14
CA GLN A 107 3.12 8.77 13.20
C GLN A 107 3.76 8.86 14.60
#